data_AF-A0A964PJG1-F1
#
_entry.id   AF-A0A964PJG1-F1
#
_cell.length_a   1.000
_cell.length_b   1.000
_cell.length_c   1.000
_cell.angle_alpha   90.00
_cell.angle_beta   90.00
_cell.angle_gamma   90.00
#
_symmetry.space_group_name_H-M   'P 1'
#
loop_
_entity.id
_entity.type
_entity.pdbx_description
1 polymer ?
#
loop_
_entity_poly.entity_id
_entity_poly.type
_entity_poly.pdbx_seq_one_letter_code
_entity_poly.pdbx_strand_id
1 'polypeptide(L)'
;MLSRLRQFLEAARAPTGQSDPAARTRLAVAGLLVELARADHDEQAVEHAAITGLVARHFQLDPAAAEELLVEARAAVDQSVSLREFTAPLHENLSYPEKLSIIAMLWDVALEDRTMDKYEDYLVTKVAELLYVSRGDVVRLRYEAGQRRAP
;
A
#
# COMPACT_ATOMS: atom_id res chain seq x y z
N MET A 1 -6.95 6.59 20.85
CA MET A 1 -5.86 6.47 19.83
C MET A 1 -6.37 5.88 18.51
N LEU A 2 -7.17 4.79 18.52
CA LEU A 2 -7.94 4.32 17.33
C LEU A 2 -8.84 5.40 16.69
N SER A 3 -9.25 6.41 17.46
CA SER A 3 -10.14 7.48 17.03
C SER A 3 -9.53 8.43 16.00
N ARG A 4 -8.21 8.69 16.07
CA ARG A 4 -7.52 9.52 15.06
C ARG A 4 -7.29 8.77 13.76
N LEU A 5 -6.95 7.48 13.85
CA LEU A 5 -6.87 6.59 12.68
C LEU A 5 -8.23 6.49 11.99
N ARG A 6 -9.31 6.33 12.75
CA ARG A 6 -10.67 6.31 12.20
C ARG A 6 -11.05 7.66 11.59
N GLN A 7 -10.71 8.78 12.23
CA GLN A 7 -10.94 10.12 11.70
C GLN A 7 -10.05 10.46 10.49
N PHE A 8 -8.86 9.87 10.38
CA PHE A 8 -7.96 9.94 9.23
C PHE A 8 -8.49 9.12 8.05
N LEU A 9 -8.99 7.90 8.29
CA LEU A 9 -9.66 7.09 7.29
C LEU A 9 -10.96 7.74 6.80
N GLU A 10 -11.71 8.41 7.70
CA GLU A 10 -12.90 9.20 7.34
C GLU A 10 -12.54 10.49 6.58
N ALA A 11 -11.42 11.15 6.91
CA ALA A 11 -10.92 12.28 6.12
C ALA A 11 -10.42 11.83 4.74
N ALA A 12 -9.92 10.60 4.65
CA ALA A 12 -9.44 10.01 3.42
C ALA A 12 -10.54 9.49 2.47
N ARG A 13 -11.79 9.47 2.95
CA ARG A 13 -12.99 9.08 2.18
C ARG A 13 -13.49 10.16 1.22
N ALA A 14 -13.12 11.42 1.44
CA ALA A 14 -13.58 12.52 0.60
C ALA A 14 -12.74 12.60 -0.69
N PRO A 15 -13.36 12.75 -1.88
CA PRO A 15 -12.66 13.12 -3.10
C PRO A 15 -12.31 14.61 -3.00
N THR A 16 -11.33 14.93 -2.15
CA THR A 16 -10.76 16.26 -2.02
C THR A 16 -9.54 16.31 -2.93
N GLY A 17 -9.52 17.33 -3.81
CA GLY A 17 -8.58 17.43 -4.93
C GLY A 17 -7.09 17.29 -4.54
N GLN A 18 -6.25 17.13 -5.56
CA GLN A 18 -4.82 16.75 -5.53
C GLN A 18 -3.91 17.48 -4.51
N SER A 19 -4.37 18.56 -3.87
CA SER A 19 -3.64 19.31 -2.84
C SER A 19 -3.82 18.81 -1.40
N ASP A 20 -4.77 17.90 -1.14
CA ASP A 20 -5.02 17.33 0.19
C ASP A 20 -3.88 16.35 0.61
N PRO A 21 -3.25 16.53 1.79
CA PRO A 21 -2.29 15.57 2.34
C PRO A 21 -2.82 14.13 2.40
N ALA A 22 -4.12 13.95 2.66
CA ALA A 22 -4.74 12.63 2.69
C ALA A 22 -4.80 12.01 1.29
N ALA A 23 -5.11 12.79 0.26
CA ALA A 23 -5.15 12.32 -1.14
C ALA A 23 -3.74 11.92 -1.62
N ARG A 24 -2.73 12.73 -1.30
CA ARG A 24 -1.31 12.39 -1.59
C ARG A 24 -0.86 11.11 -0.90
N THR A 25 -1.30 10.90 0.34
CA THR A 25 -1.02 9.67 1.09
C THR A 25 -1.69 8.45 0.45
N ARG A 26 -2.97 8.57 0.05
CA ARG A 26 -3.68 7.50 -0.67
C ARG A 26 -2.99 7.14 -1.97
N LEU A 27 -2.64 8.14 -2.78
CA LEU A 27 -1.92 7.95 -4.04
C LEU A 27 -0.56 7.29 -3.81
N ALA A 28 0.16 7.69 -2.76
CA ALA A 28 1.44 7.09 -2.41
C ALA A 28 1.33 5.61 -2.01
N VAL A 29 0.37 5.25 -1.17
CA VAL A 29 0.12 3.83 -0.82
C VAL A 29 -0.32 3.04 -2.05
N ALA A 30 -1.24 3.57 -2.84
CA ALA A 30 -1.71 2.92 -4.07
C ALA A 30 -0.56 2.71 -5.07
N GLY A 31 0.34 3.69 -5.21
CA GLY A 31 1.54 3.56 -6.05
C GLY A 31 2.47 2.44 -5.59
N LEU A 32 2.68 2.28 -4.28
CA LEU A 32 3.49 1.19 -3.75
C LEU A 32 2.86 -0.19 -3.98
N LEU A 33 1.53 -0.30 -3.86
CA LEU A 33 0.80 -1.55 -4.15
C LEU A 33 0.85 -1.89 -5.65
N VAL A 34 0.74 -0.87 -6.50
CA VAL A 34 0.87 -1.01 -7.95
C VAL A 34 2.27 -1.46 -8.34
N GLU A 35 3.32 -0.89 -7.74
CA GLU A 35 4.71 -1.32 -7.95
C GLU A 35 4.95 -2.77 -7.52
N LEU A 36 4.36 -3.17 -6.41
CA LEU A 36 4.44 -4.54 -5.92
C LEU A 36 3.79 -5.52 -6.88
N ALA A 37 2.62 -5.18 -7.42
CA ALA A 37 1.92 -6.02 -8.39
C ALA A 37 2.55 -6.03 -9.79
N ARG A 38 3.36 -5.03 -10.16
CA ARG A 38 4.06 -5.03 -11.47
C ARG A 38 5.24 -6.00 -11.54
N ALA A 39 5.63 -6.55 -10.38
CA ALA A 39 6.77 -7.45 -10.22
C ALA A 39 6.71 -8.64 -11.19
N ASP A 40 5.53 -9.21 -11.37
CA ASP A 40 5.30 -10.30 -12.31
C ASP A 40 4.58 -9.75 -13.56
N HIS A 41 5.18 -9.93 -14.73
CA HIS A 41 4.74 -9.26 -15.96
C HIS A 41 3.52 -9.95 -16.64
N ASP A 42 3.02 -11.06 -16.10
CA ASP A 42 2.10 -11.97 -16.82
C ASP A 42 0.63 -12.00 -16.34
N GLU A 43 0.26 -11.54 -15.13
CA GLU A 43 -1.11 -11.73 -14.57
C GLU A 43 -1.88 -10.43 -14.23
N GLN A 44 -1.93 -9.49 -15.18
CA GLN A 44 -2.49 -8.14 -14.95
C GLN A 44 -3.96 -8.05 -14.50
N ALA A 45 -4.83 -9.02 -14.78
CA ALA A 45 -6.28 -8.88 -14.54
C ALA A 45 -6.74 -9.42 -13.17
N VAL A 46 -6.16 -10.53 -12.70
CA VAL A 46 -6.52 -11.14 -11.41
C VAL A 46 -5.96 -10.30 -10.27
N GLU A 47 -4.71 -9.86 -10.43
CA GLU A 47 -4.05 -8.93 -9.50
C GLU A 47 -4.78 -7.59 -9.40
N HIS A 48 -5.30 -7.07 -10.52
CA HIS A 48 -6.04 -5.81 -10.52
C HIS A 48 -7.27 -5.85 -9.61
N ALA A 49 -8.08 -6.91 -9.72
CA ALA A 49 -9.28 -7.05 -8.91
C ALA A 49 -8.96 -7.20 -7.41
N ALA A 50 -7.88 -7.93 -7.09
CA ALA A 50 -7.41 -8.11 -5.73
C ALA A 50 -6.95 -6.78 -5.09
N ILE A 51 -6.08 -6.04 -5.79
CA ILE A 51 -5.58 -4.74 -5.35
C ILE A 51 -6.73 -3.75 -5.22
N THR A 52 -7.66 -3.72 -6.18
CA THR A 52 -8.86 -2.86 -6.12
C THR A 52 -9.69 -3.19 -4.89
N GLY A 53 -9.91 -4.47 -4.60
CA GLY A 53 -10.63 -4.91 -3.40
C GLY A 53 -9.92 -4.52 -2.10
N LEU A 54 -8.60 -4.62 -2.06
CA LEU A 54 -7.80 -4.26 -0.90
C LEU A 54 -7.78 -2.75 -0.65
N VAL A 55 -7.55 -1.96 -1.71
CA VAL A 55 -7.58 -0.49 -1.68
C VAL A 55 -8.97 0.01 -1.26
N ALA A 56 -10.03 -0.55 -1.86
CA ALA A 56 -11.41 -0.21 -1.51
C ALA A 56 -11.71 -0.50 -0.03
N ARG A 57 -11.33 -1.68 0.47
CA ARG A 57 -11.55 -2.04 1.89
C ARG A 57 -10.73 -1.17 2.83
N HIS A 58 -9.48 -0.91 2.51
CA HIS A 58 -8.58 -0.20 3.41
C HIS A 58 -8.91 1.29 3.50
N PHE A 59 -9.18 1.93 2.36
CA PHE A 59 -9.56 3.35 2.32
C PHE A 59 -11.07 3.58 2.43
N GLN A 60 -11.86 2.51 2.56
CA GLN A 60 -13.32 2.54 2.63
C GLN A 60 -13.96 3.30 1.45
N LEU A 61 -13.38 3.10 0.27
CA LEU A 61 -13.82 3.65 -1.00
C LEU A 61 -14.83 2.71 -1.66
N ASP A 62 -15.72 3.28 -2.47
CA ASP A 62 -16.50 2.46 -3.41
C ASP A 62 -15.59 1.90 -4.52
N PRO A 63 -16.02 0.86 -5.25
CA PRO A 63 -15.19 0.24 -6.28
C PRO A 63 -14.76 1.22 -7.39
N ALA A 64 -15.59 2.21 -7.74
CA ALA A 64 -15.26 3.16 -8.80
C ALA A 64 -14.20 4.15 -8.35
N ALA A 65 -14.27 4.66 -7.12
CA ALA A 65 -13.25 5.52 -6.54
C ALA A 65 -11.92 4.78 -6.28
N ALA A 66 -11.97 3.50 -5.93
CA ALA A 66 -10.77 2.67 -5.81
C ALA A 66 -10.10 2.44 -7.17
N GLU A 67 -10.89 2.20 -8.21
CA GLU A 67 -10.42 2.08 -9.60
C GLU A 67 -9.76 3.39 -10.06
N GLU A 68 -10.41 4.53 -9.84
CA GLU A 68 -9.89 5.86 -10.20
C GLU A 68 -8.53 6.11 -9.54
N LEU A 69 -8.43 5.82 -8.23
CA LEU A 69 -7.17 5.94 -7.49
C LEU A 69 -6.08 5.02 -8.03
N LEU A 70 -6.43 3.81 -8.47
CA LEU A 70 -5.46 2.87 -9.05
C LEU A 70 -5.00 3.28 -10.44
N VAL A 71 -5.88 3.85 -11.25
CA VAL A 71 -5.50 4.45 -12.54
C VAL A 71 -4.53 5.61 -12.34
N GLU A 72 -4.83 6.52 -11.40
CA GLU A 72 -3.92 7.61 -11.04
C GLU A 72 -2.58 7.09 -10.50
N ALA A 73 -2.62 6.08 -9.64
CA ALA A 73 -1.42 5.46 -9.08
C ALA A 73 -0.56 4.81 -10.17
N ARG A 74 -1.16 4.11 -11.13
CA ARG A 74 -0.44 3.50 -12.27
C ARG A 74 0.27 4.55 -13.10
N ALA A 75 -0.44 5.63 -13.45
CA ALA A 75 0.15 6.74 -14.20
C ALA A 75 1.30 7.41 -13.43
N ALA A 76 1.16 7.59 -12.12
CA ALA A 76 2.21 8.15 -11.27
C ALA A 76 3.44 7.23 -11.22
N VAL A 77 3.20 5.93 -11.11
CA VAL A 77 4.26 4.91 -11.09
C VAL A 77 5.01 4.85 -12.42
N ASP A 78 4.31 4.88 -13.56
CA ASP A 78 4.93 4.89 -14.90
C ASP A 78 5.82 6.12 -15.14
N GLN A 79 5.55 7.22 -14.44
CA GLN A 79 6.33 8.46 -14.50
C GLN A 79 7.41 8.53 -13.42
N SER A 80 7.37 7.67 -12.42
CA SER A 80 8.27 7.70 -11.28
C SER A 80 9.61 7.05 -11.61
N VAL A 81 10.68 7.62 -11.05
CA VAL A 81 12.03 7.06 -11.16
C VAL A 81 12.52 6.48 -9.83
N SER A 82 11.73 6.62 -8.75
CA SER A 82 12.16 6.22 -7.42
C SER A 82 11.00 5.97 -6.46
N LEU A 83 11.10 4.87 -5.70
CA LEU A 83 10.22 4.59 -4.55
C LEU A 83 10.16 5.74 -3.53
N ARG A 84 11.18 6.60 -3.49
CA ARG A 84 11.20 7.76 -2.58
C ARG A 84 10.04 8.72 -2.82
N GLU A 85 9.57 8.86 -4.05
CA GLU A 85 8.44 9.73 -4.40
C GLU A 85 7.15 9.28 -3.71
N PHE A 86 7.00 7.97 -3.48
CA PHE A 86 5.90 7.40 -2.74
C PHE A 86 6.19 7.32 -1.24
N THR A 87 7.40 6.98 -0.80
CA THR A 87 7.68 6.82 0.65
C THR A 87 7.88 8.13 1.40
N ALA A 88 8.34 9.21 0.75
CA ALA A 88 8.55 10.50 1.40
C ALA A 88 7.25 11.09 1.99
N PRO A 89 6.14 11.24 1.23
CA PRO A 89 4.90 11.75 1.81
C PRO A 89 4.35 10.84 2.92
N LEU A 90 4.53 9.52 2.82
CA LEU A 90 4.13 8.59 3.89
C LEU A 90 4.98 8.78 5.13
N HIS A 91 6.29 8.96 4.98
CA HIS A 91 7.18 9.18 6.11
C HIS A 91 6.83 10.46 6.87
N GLU A 92 6.50 11.53 6.14
CA GLU A 92 6.16 12.86 6.67
C GLU A 92 4.80 12.90 7.37
N ASN A 93 3.81 12.19 6.82
CA ASN A 93 2.41 12.33 7.26
C ASN A 93 1.95 11.20 8.19
N LEU A 94 2.67 10.07 8.26
CA LEU A 94 2.27 8.93 9.07
C LEU A 94 3.05 8.83 10.38
N SER A 95 2.35 8.45 11.43
CA SER A 95 2.93 7.98 12.68
C SER A 95 3.53 6.59 12.53
N TYR A 96 4.37 6.17 13.48
CA TYR A 96 4.99 4.83 13.44
C TYR A 96 3.96 3.69 13.34
N PRO A 97 2.87 3.66 14.13
CA PRO A 97 1.84 2.62 14.00
C PRO A 97 1.13 2.62 12.63
N GLU A 98 0.96 3.79 12.02
CA GLU A 98 0.38 3.90 10.67
C GLU A 98 1.37 3.34 9.63
N LYS A 99 2.67 3.61 9.76
CA LYS A 99 3.70 2.98 8.90
C LYS A 99 3.70 1.46 9.03
N LEU A 100 3.53 0.92 10.23
CA LEU A 100 3.36 -0.52 10.42
C LEU A 100 2.14 -1.07 9.68
N SER A 101 1.05 -0.31 9.63
CA SER A 101 -0.17 -0.70 8.92
C SER A 101 0.06 -0.75 7.41
N ILE A 102 0.83 0.19 6.85
CA ILE A 102 1.25 0.16 5.43
C ILE A 102 2.12 -1.06 5.14
N ILE A 103 3.11 -1.36 5.98
CA ILE A 103 3.97 -2.54 5.79
C ILE A 103 3.17 -3.84 5.91
N ALA A 104 2.21 -3.92 6.83
CA ALA A 104 1.32 -5.07 6.96
C ALA A 104 0.52 -5.30 5.68
N MET A 105 -0.03 -4.23 5.09
CA MET A 105 -0.79 -4.28 3.86
C MET A 105 0.05 -4.76 2.67
N LEU A 106 1.28 -4.26 2.54
CA LEU A 106 2.19 -4.69 1.49
C LEU A 106 2.51 -6.19 1.61
N TRP A 107 2.66 -6.70 2.84
CA TRP A 107 2.80 -8.15 3.06
C TRP A 107 1.54 -8.94 2.73
N ASP A 108 0.35 -8.38 2.98
CA ASP A 108 -0.90 -9.06 2.64
C ASP A 108 -1.04 -9.24 1.12
N VAL A 109 -0.59 -8.26 0.31
CA VAL A 109 -0.54 -8.37 -1.16
C VAL A 109 0.57 -9.30 -1.63
N ALA A 110 1.80 -9.12 -1.14
CA ALA A 110 2.95 -9.93 -1.57
C ALA A 110 2.81 -11.43 -1.24
N LEU A 111 1.89 -11.80 -0.34
CA LEU A 111 1.62 -13.18 0.05
C LEU A 111 0.28 -13.69 -0.49
N GLU A 112 -0.40 -12.90 -1.34
CA GLU A 112 -1.70 -13.25 -1.90
C GLU A 112 -1.59 -14.44 -2.85
N ASP A 113 -0.57 -14.44 -3.71
CA ASP A 113 -0.20 -15.59 -4.52
C ASP A 113 0.54 -16.65 -3.67
N ARG A 114 0.59 -17.91 -4.11
CA ARG A 114 1.24 -18.98 -3.31
C ARG A 114 2.77 -18.96 -3.44
N THR A 115 3.36 -17.98 -4.10
CA THR A 115 4.74 -18.05 -4.56
C THR A 115 5.39 -16.67 -4.54
N MET A 116 5.57 -16.14 -3.33
CA MET A 116 6.32 -14.89 -3.17
C MET A 116 7.71 -14.98 -3.79
N ASP A 117 8.01 -14.06 -4.68
CA ASP A 117 9.27 -14.01 -5.38
C ASP A 117 10.33 -13.17 -4.64
N LYS A 118 11.55 -13.10 -5.18
CA LYS A 118 12.64 -12.34 -4.55
C LYS A 118 12.47 -10.83 -4.70
N TYR A 119 11.77 -10.38 -5.74
CA TYR A 119 11.53 -8.99 -6.01
C TYR A 119 10.50 -8.41 -5.02
N GLU A 120 9.42 -9.13 -4.75
CA GLU A 120 8.39 -8.71 -3.80
C GLU A 120 8.94 -8.59 -2.38
N ASP A 121 9.66 -9.62 -1.90
CA ASP A 121 10.33 -9.60 -0.59
C ASP A 121 11.31 -8.41 -0.48
N TYR A 122 12.07 -8.17 -1.55
CA TYR A 122 12.97 -7.03 -1.66
C TYR A 122 12.20 -5.71 -1.60
N LEU A 123 11.11 -5.56 -2.35
CA LEU A 123 10.34 -4.33 -2.44
C LEU A 123 9.72 -3.97 -1.08
N VAL A 124 9.03 -4.92 -0.42
CA VAL A 124 8.43 -4.67 0.90
C VAL A 124 9.49 -4.31 1.93
N THR A 125 10.63 -5.01 1.90
CA THR A 125 11.76 -4.70 2.79
C THR A 125 12.35 -3.32 2.51
N LYS A 126 12.49 -2.94 1.23
CA LYS A 126 13.03 -1.63 0.83
C LYS A 126 12.09 -0.49 1.22
N VAL A 127 10.79 -0.67 1.04
CA VAL A 127 9.78 0.31 1.50
C VAL A 127 9.84 0.46 3.02
N ALA A 128 9.94 -0.64 3.77
CA ALA A 128 10.07 -0.57 5.22
C ALA A 128 11.31 0.19 5.69
N GLU A 129 12.44 0.00 5.01
CA GLU A 129 13.67 0.77 5.26
C GLU A 129 13.44 2.27 5.02
N LEU A 130 12.81 2.64 3.90
CA LEU A 130 12.53 4.03 3.54
C LEU A 130 11.49 4.69 4.47
N LEU A 131 10.61 3.90 5.08
CA LEU A 131 9.67 4.35 6.11
C LEU A 131 10.27 4.33 7.52
N TYR A 132 11.52 3.91 7.68
CA TYR A 132 12.21 3.78 8.97
C TYR A 132 11.49 2.82 9.94
N VAL A 133 10.93 1.74 9.40
CA VAL A 133 10.35 0.64 10.19
C VAL A 133 11.45 -0.34 10.60
N SER A 134 11.44 -0.77 11.86
CA SER A 134 12.48 -1.66 12.38
C SER A 134 12.43 -3.03 11.71
N ARG A 135 13.60 -3.64 11.48
CA ARG A 135 13.69 -4.99 10.91
C ARG A 135 12.89 -6.04 11.72
N GLY A 136 12.85 -5.89 13.04
CA GLY A 136 12.05 -6.77 13.91
C GLY A 136 10.55 -6.67 13.65
N ASP A 137 10.05 -5.45 13.43
CA ASP A 137 8.66 -5.24 13.06
C ASP A 137 8.35 -5.78 11.65
N VAL A 138 9.25 -5.61 10.68
CA VAL A 138 9.08 -6.16 9.32
C VAL A 138 8.93 -7.68 9.35
N VAL A 139 9.80 -8.37 10.08
CA VAL A 139 9.74 -9.84 10.22
C VAL A 139 8.46 -10.27 10.94
N ARG A 140 8.06 -9.56 12.01
CA ARG A 140 6.81 -9.86 12.72
C ARG A 140 5.59 -9.72 11.80
N LEU A 141 5.51 -8.62 11.05
CA LEU A 141 4.38 -8.36 10.14
C LEU A 141 4.28 -9.39 9.02
N ARG A 142 5.42 -9.81 8.45
CA ARG A 142 5.46 -10.91 7.48
C ARG A 142 4.91 -12.21 8.06
N TYR A 143 5.32 -12.55 9.28
CA TYR A 143 4.82 -13.74 9.96
C TYR A 143 3.30 -13.66 10.21
N GLU A 144 2.82 -12.52 10.70
CA GLU A 144 1.38 -12.29 10.93
C GLU A 144 0.57 -12.39 9.62
N ALA A 145 1.06 -11.82 8.51
CA ALA A 145 0.42 -11.92 7.21
C ALA A 145 0.33 -13.38 6.72
N GLY A 146 1.41 -14.15 6.90
CA GLY A 146 1.40 -15.60 6.61
C GLY A 146 0.38 -16.39 7.44
N GLN A 147 0.18 -16.01 8.72
CA GLN A 147 -0.80 -16.64 9.60
C GLN A 147 -2.25 -16.29 9.23
N ARG A 148 -2.51 -15.07 8.74
CA ARG A 148 -3.85 -14.67 8.25
C ARG A 148 -4.33 -15.49 7.06
N ARG A 149 -3.40 -16.13 6.35
CA ARG A 149 -3.66 -17.03 5.22
C ARG A 149 -3.77 -18.51 5.60
N ALA A 150 -3.37 -18.89 6.82
CA ALA A 150 -3.48 -20.26 7.27
C ALA A 150 -4.97 -20.66 7.36
N PRO A 151 -5.35 -21.85 6.82
CA PRO A 151 -6.75 -22.29 6.74
C PRO A 151 -7.41 -22.51 8.10
#